data_AF-A0A9B7HZ90-F1
#
_entry.id   AF-A0A9B7HZ90-F1
#
_cell.length_a   1.000
_cell.length_b   1.000
_cell.length_c   1.000
_cell.angle_alpha   90.00
_cell.angle_beta   90.00
_cell.angle_gamma   90.00
#
_symmetry.space_group_name_H-M   'P 1'
#
loop_
_entity.id
_entity.type
_entity.pdbx_description
1 polymer ?
#
loop_
_entity_poly.entity_id
_entity_poly.type
_entity_poly.pdbx_seq_one_letter_code
_entity_poly.pdbx_strand_id
1 'polypeptide(L)'
;MVTFGVMFSLLRTDRPAQRARHLLRQRNYINGGVTSFTIFIRDDNVHDAIRFGMSHNTNRECSVESEERVPILQPDEQLSKRLNILTDHFQSTYNVKPSFFVRVPGRVNLIGEHIDYCGYAVCPMAIEQDILVAVALSKGNDIRLTNIDPKYKYFQCNFKDVSVCIKDAGSGPDWYKYFLCGVKGALEVIPEECAPSGILAAVWGNIPPNSGLSSSSALVSAAVLVTVHISQYQLPKRELATISASAERYIGTQGGGMDQAIAFLGKAGSAMLIEFNPLRGTDVTLPKTAVFVIAHSQACHNKASTTDYNLRVAECRLAAQMIAKKRNKPWERVQRLIDVQESLGMSEDEMVSVVTTDLHEEPYTLNEISKSLDTTNERLREISSVQSFGDAQPFKLKQRALHVYQEAARVVKFQRISEESAITEDEKLRQLGNLMSNSHASLRKLYECSHPNVDSLVDKAMACDAFGARLTGAGWGGCIVAITTKNKVSQFVDKLKEEIGRCEIKDEFKLGDLVFPTEPNQGAAIYTT
;
A
#
# COMPACT_ATOMS: atom_id res chain seq x y z
N MET A 1 18.93 -58.82 -14.81
CA MET A 1 17.59 -58.86 -15.45
C MET A 1 16.64 -58.31 -14.41
N VAL A 2 16.10 -57.09 -14.50
CA VAL A 2 15.35 -56.51 -15.62
C VAL A 2 15.71 -55.03 -15.78
N THR A 3 15.95 -54.64 -17.02
CA THR A 3 16.13 -53.26 -17.48
C THR A 3 14.76 -52.58 -17.53
N PHE A 4 14.56 -51.46 -16.83
CA PHE A 4 13.45 -50.54 -17.11
C PHE A 4 14.03 -49.18 -17.48
N GLY A 5 14.10 -48.93 -18.79
CA GLY A 5 14.35 -47.60 -19.34
C GLY A 5 13.09 -46.75 -19.21
N VAL A 6 13.23 -45.52 -18.74
CA VAL A 6 12.17 -44.51 -18.83
C VAL A 6 12.53 -43.57 -19.96
N MET A 7 11.75 -43.66 -21.02
CA MET A 7 11.76 -42.79 -22.19
C MET A 7 11.19 -41.42 -21.77
N PHE A 8 11.99 -40.36 -21.87
CA PHE A 8 11.52 -38.99 -21.67
C PHE A 8 10.72 -38.55 -22.91
N SER A 9 9.40 -38.46 -22.76
CA SER A 9 8.58 -37.65 -23.66
C SER A 9 8.74 -36.18 -23.30
N LEU A 10 9.23 -35.40 -24.27
CA LEU A 10 9.32 -33.94 -24.24
C LEU A 10 7.92 -33.34 -24.21
N LEU A 11 7.52 -32.78 -23.06
CA LEU A 11 6.50 -31.74 -22.99
C LEU A 11 7.13 -30.49 -22.36
N ARG A 12 7.30 -29.46 -23.18
CA ARG A 12 7.71 -28.11 -22.80
C ARG A 12 6.61 -27.49 -21.93
N THR A 13 6.88 -27.28 -20.64
CA THR A 13 6.17 -26.30 -19.81
C THR A 13 7.10 -25.70 -18.74
N ASP A 14 7.03 -24.37 -18.61
CA ASP A 14 7.83 -23.52 -17.72
C ASP A 14 7.40 -23.63 -16.25
N ARG A 15 8.35 -23.90 -15.34
CA ARG A 15 8.51 -23.36 -13.95
C ARG A 15 9.36 -24.30 -13.07
N PRO A 16 10.66 -23.99 -12.85
CA PRO A 16 11.54 -24.79 -11.97
C PRO A 16 11.13 -24.78 -10.48
N ALA A 17 10.55 -23.68 -9.99
CA ALA A 17 10.23 -23.49 -8.57
C ALA A 17 9.09 -24.38 -8.03
N GLN A 18 8.14 -24.77 -8.89
CA GLN A 18 7.05 -25.69 -8.51
C GLN A 18 7.53 -27.15 -8.45
N ARG A 19 8.49 -27.54 -9.30
CA ARG A 19 9.10 -28.88 -9.27
C ARG A 19 9.92 -29.12 -7.99
N ALA A 20 10.65 -28.12 -7.51
CA ALA A 20 11.40 -28.22 -6.25
C ALA A 20 10.48 -28.49 -5.05
N ARG A 21 9.32 -27.81 -4.99
CA ARG A 21 8.32 -28.01 -3.92
C ARG A 21 7.53 -29.32 -4.04
N HIS A 22 7.26 -29.79 -5.26
CA HIS A 22 6.55 -31.06 -5.47
C HIS A 22 7.44 -32.29 -5.20
N LEU A 23 8.73 -32.23 -5.55
CA LEU A 23 9.70 -33.29 -5.27
C LEU A 23 10.02 -33.43 -3.77
N LEU A 24 9.96 -32.33 -3.00
CA LEU A 24 10.06 -32.37 -1.54
C LEU A 24 8.80 -32.98 -0.88
N ARG A 25 7.62 -32.82 -1.48
CA ARG A 25 6.35 -33.38 -0.96
C ARG A 25 6.22 -34.90 -1.14
N GLN A 26 6.79 -35.49 -2.19
CA GLN A 26 6.68 -36.94 -2.42
C GLN A 26 7.66 -37.80 -1.60
N ARG A 27 8.67 -37.20 -0.95
CA ARG A 27 9.72 -37.96 -0.26
C ARG A 27 9.48 -38.20 1.24
N ASN A 28 8.43 -37.61 1.82
CA ASN A 28 8.03 -37.87 3.21
C ASN A 28 7.25 -39.18 3.40
N TYR A 29 7.02 -39.94 2.34
CA TYR A 29 6.66 -41.35 2.39
C TYR A 29 7.84 -42.14 1.83
N ILE A 30 8.63 -42.75 2.71
CA ILE A 30 9.57 -43.88 2.53
C ILE A 30 10.83 -43.63 3.37
N ASN A 31 10.88 -44.35 4.50
CA ASN A 31 11.96 -44.68 5.44
C ASN A 31 13.29 -43.91 5.42
N GLY A 32 13.69 -43.53 6.64
CA GLY A 32 14.93 -42.85 6.98
C GLY A 32 16.20 -43.54 6.49
N GLY A 33 17.12 -42.71 6.01
CA GLY A 33 18.46 -43.07 5.61
C GLY A 33 19.17 -41.84 5.04
N VAL A 34 20.24 -41.40 5.70
CA VAL A 34 21.04 -40.23 5.33
C VAL A 34 21.64 -40.40 3.93
N THR A 35 21.46 -39.41 3.05
CA THR A 35 22.29 -39.24 1.85
C THR A 35 22.58 -37.76 1.61
N SER A 36 23.86 -37.40 1.70
CA SER A 36 24.39 -36.11 1.24
C SER A 36 24.36 -36.05 -0.28
N PHE A 37 23.90 -34.93 -0.86
CA PHE A 37 23.98 -34.69 -2.29
C PHE A 37 24.81 -33.43 -2.58
N THR A 38 25.75 -33.55 -3.52
CA THR A 38 26.50 -32.43 -4.10
C THR A 38 25.88 -32.10 -5.44
N ILE A 39 25.39 -30.87 -5.63
CA ILE A 39 24.90 -30.38 -6.93
C ILE A 39 26.09 -29.74 -7.65
N PHE A 40 26.47 -30.29 -8.81
CA PHE A 40 27.41 -29.63 -9.72
C PHE A 40 26.61 -28.82 -10.74
N ILE A 41 26.72 -27.50 -10.68
CA ILE A 41 26.29 -26.61 -11.75
C ILE A 41 27.50 -26.42 -12.66
N ARG A 42 27.39 -26.86 -13.92
CA ARG A 42 28.37 -26.55 -14.96
C ARG A 42 28.01 -25.18 -15.53
N ASP A 43 28.70 -24.15 -15.06
CA ASP A 43 28.94 -22.93 -15.82
C ASP A 43 30.46 -22.76 -15.88
N ASP A 44 30.98 -22.54 -17.09
CA ASP A 44 32.40 -22.37 -17.31
C ASP A 44 32.89 -21.07 -16.64
N ASN A 45 33.89 -21.24 -15.78
CA ASN A 45 34.66 -20.26 -15.00
C ASN A 45 34.19 -19.99 -13.56
N VAL A 46 35.07 -20.43 -12.65
CA VAL A 46 35.20 -20.20 -11.20
C VAL A 46 34.69 -21.33 -10.31
N HIS A 47 35.66 -22.06 -9.74
CA HIS A 47 35.49 -23.09 -8.72
C HIS A 47 35.28 -22.44 -7.35
N ASP A 48 34.09 -22.57 -6.76
CA ASP A 48 33.91 -22.51 -5.31
C ASP A 48 32.88 -23.55 -4.87
N ALA A 49 33.33 -24.52 -4.08
CA ALA A 49 32.50 -25.59 -3.55
C ALA A 49 31.89 -25.16 -2.20
N ILE A 50 30.58 -24.85 -2.18
CA ILE A 50 29.85 -24.60 -0.93
C ILE A 50 29.42 -25.93 -0.32
N ARG A 51 30.06 -26.33 0.80
CA ARG A 51 29.61 -27.44 1.65
C ARG A 51 28.47 -26.95 2.56
N PHE A 52 27.24 -27.40 2.33
CA PHE A 52 26.15 -27.24 3.29
C PHE A 52 26.21 -28.37 4.33
N GLY A 53 26.68 -28.05 5.54
CA GLY A 53 26.50 -28.92 6.70
C GLY A 53 25.08 -28.78 7.24
N MET A 54 24.26 -29.83 7.09
CA MET A 54 22.96 -29.90 7.78
C MET A 54 23.18 -30.35 9.22
N SER A 55 23.19 -29.39 10.16
CA SER A 55 22.88 -29.68 11.56
C SER A 55 21.36 -29.55 11.74
N HIS A 56 20.71 -30.61 12.19
CA HIS A 56 19.33 -30.56 12.66
C HIS A 56 19.32 -29.87 14.02
N ASN A 57 19.02 -28.57 14.01
CA ASN A 57 18.63 -27.85 15.20
C ASN A 57 17.15 -27.49 15.06
N THR A 58 16.29 -28.25 15.72
CA THR A 58 14.87 -27.94 15.93
C THR A 58 14.78 -26.78 16.91
N ASN A 59 15.04 -25.57 16.42
CA ASN A 59 14.67 -24.26 16.98
C ASN A 59 15.31 -23.20 16.07
N ARG A 60 14.65 -22.88 14.95
CA ARG A 60 14.83 -21.57 14.33
C ARG A 60 13.89 -20.61 15.04
N GLU A 61 14.30 -20.14 16.21
CA GLU A 61 13.88 -18.81 16.63
C GLU A 61 14.48 -17.86 15.60
N CYS A 62 13.66 -17.38 14.67
CA CYS A 62 14.02 -16.23 13.85
C CYS A 62 14.16 -15.06 14.82
N SER A 63 15.39 -14.72 15.21
CA SER A 63 15.67 -13.60 16.10
C SER A 63 15.45 -12.30 15.32
N VAL A 64 14.18 -11.97 15.07
CA VAL A 64 13.78 -10.64 14.57
C VAL A 64 14.17 -9.63 15.64
N GLU A 65 15.01 -8.66 15.28
CA GLU A 65 15.44 -7.59 16.18
C GLU A 65 14.22 -6.88 16.78
N SER A 66 14.31 -6.46 18.05
CA SER A 66 13.17 -5.94 18.80
C SER A 66 12.50 -4.72 18.13
N GLU A 67 13.28 -3.87 17.45
CA GLU A 67 12.78 -2.67 16.76
C GLU A 67 11.98 -2.99 15.49
N GLU A 68 12.27 -4.13 14.86
CA GLU A 68 11.57 -4.58 13.66
C GLU A 68 10.21 -5.22 13.97
N ARG A 69 9.91 -5.52 15.24
CA ARG A 69 8.62 -6.09 15.66
C ARG A 69 7.57 -5.00 15.87
N VAL A 70 6.32 -5.36 15.63
CA VAL A 70 5.19 -4.52 16.07
C VAL A 70 5.19 -4.45 17.60
N PRO A 71 5.21 -3.26 18.20
CA PRO A 71 5.29 -3.12 19.65
C PRO A 71 3.99 -3.56 20.33
N ILE A 72 4.13 -4.13 21.51
CA ILE A 72 3.03 -4.31 22.47
C ILE A 72 3.10 -3.14 23.45
N LEU A 73 2.05 -2.32 23.49
CA LEU A 73 2.02 -1.06 24.25
C LEU A 73 0.91 -1.07 25.29
N GLN A 74 1.01 -0.15 26.24
CA GLN A 74 -0.09 0.20 27.14
C GLN A 74 -0.90 1.36 26.55
N PRO A 75 -2.23 1.31 26.59
CA PRO A 75 -3.05 2.39 26.05
C PRO A 75 -2.98 3.63 26.96
N ASP A 76 -2.96 4.82 26.36
CA ASP A 76 -3.18 6.07 27.09
C ASP A 76 -4.65 6.22 27.52
N GLU A 77 -4.99 7.31 28.21
CA GLU A 77 -6.35 7.54 28.72
C GLU A 77 -7.40 7.64 27.60
N GLN A 78 -7.08 8.30 26.49
CA GLN A 78 -7.99 8.51 25.37
C GLN A 78 -8.25 7.19 24.63
N LEU A 79 -7.20 6.44 24.36
CA LEU A 79 -7.28 5.12 23.75
C LEU A 79 -8.01 4.13 24.68
N SER A 80 -7.74 4.16 25.99
CA SER A 80 -8.42 3.30 26.97
C SER A 80 -9.94 3.48 26.94
N LYS A 81 -10.44 4.72 26.83
CA LYS A 81 -11.87 5.00 26.65
C LYS A 81 -12.43 4.33 25.40
N ARG A 82 -11.70 4.38 24.27
CA ARG A 82 -12.11 3.72 23.02
C ARG A 82 -12.08 2.19 23.14
N LEU A 83 -11.05 1.63 23.78
CA LEU A 83 -10.92 0.18 23.97
C LEU A 83 -12.02 -0.38 24.88
N ASN A 84 -12.46 0.37 25.89
CA ASN A 84 -13.58 -0.04 26.75
C ASN A 84 -14.90 -0.13 25.98
N ILE A 85 -15.23 0.89 25.17
CA ILE A 85 -16.43 0.87 24.32
C ILE A 85 -16.39 -0.32 23.35
N LEU A 86 -15.23 -0.55 22.73
CA LEU A 86 -15.05 -1.68 21.83
C LEU A 86 -15.14 -3.04 22.54
N THR A 87 -14.67 -3.10 23.79
CA THR A 87 -14.79 -4.28 24.66
C THR A 87 -16.25 -4.59 24.98
N ASP A 88 -17.05 -3.59 25.32
CA ASP A 88 -18.48 -3.77 25.62
C ASP A 88 -19.26 -4.25 24.39
N HIS A 89 -18.97 -3.68 23.21
CA HIS A 89 -19.53 -4.15 21.93
C HIS A 89 -19.12 -5.59 21.61
N PHE A 90 -17.84 -5.92 21.81
CA PHE A 90 -17.31 -7.26 21.57
C PHE A 90 -17.94 -8.29 22.52
N GLN A 91 -18.04 -7.98 23.81
CA GLN A 91 -18.65 -8.85 24.83
C GLN A 91 -20.14 -9.05 24.59
N SER A 92 -20.88 -7.99 24.24
CA SER A 92 -22.31 -8.10 23.94
C SER A 92 -22.58 -8.94 22.69
N THR A 93 -21.68 -8.90 21.70
CA THR A 93 -21.82 -9.67 20.45
C THR A 93 -21.41 -11.13 20.61
N TYR A 94 -20.29 -11.40 21.28
CA TYR A 94 -19.66 -12.74 21.30
C TYR A 94 -19.73 -13.46 22.65
N ASN A 95 -20.23 -12.80 23.70
CA ASN A 95 -20.30 -13.33 25.06
C ASN A 95 -18.94 -13.80 25.64
N VAL A 96 -17.85 -13.20 25.17
CA VAL A 96 -16.47 -13.42 25.64
C VAL A 96 -15.70 -12.11 25.63
N LYS A 97 -14.68 -11.97 26.49
CA LYS A 97 -13.81 -10.79 26.48
C LYS A 97 -12.77 -10.88 25.34
N PRO A 98 -12.36 -9.75 24.75
CA PRO A 98 -11.23 -9.75 23.82
C PRO A 98 -9.93 -10.12 24.56
N SER A 99 -9.07 -10.88 23.88
CA SER A 99 -7.75 -11.30 24.38
C SER A 99 -6.68 -10.24 24.15
N PHE A 100 -6.83 -9.43 23.10
CA PHE A 100 -5.94 -8.31 22.78
C PHE A 100 -6.64 -7.38 21.78
N PHE A 101 -6.00 -6.25 21.49
CA PHE A 101 -6.39 -5.30 20.47
C PHE A 101 -5.24 -5.04 19.50
N VAL A 102 -5.60 -4.73 18.27
CA VAL A 102 -4.69 -4.20 17.25
C VAL A 102 -5.13 -2.80 16.88
N ARG A 103 -4.19 -1.88 16.78
CA ARG A 103 -4.38 -0.54 16.22
C ARG A 103 -3.51 -0.39 14.99
N VAL A 104 -4.09 0.05 13.88
CA VAL A 104 -3.35 0.40 12.66
C VAL A 104 -3.79 1.78 12.18
N PRO A 105 -2.87 2.75 12.10
CA PRO A 105 -3.21 4.10 11.69
C PRO A 105 -3.54 4.19 10.20
N GLY A 106 -4.33 5.21 9.85
CA GLY A 106 -4.38 5.74 8.50
C GLY A 106 -3.12 6.55 8.20
N ARG A 107 -3.13 7.26 7.08
CA ARG A 107 -1.95 8.03 6.67
C ARG A 107 -2.29 9.21 5.77
N VAL A 108 -1.39 10.17 5.75
CA VAL A 108 -1.36 11.25 4.76
C VAL A 108 -0.06 11.15 3.97
N ASN A 109 -0.15 11.30 2.65
CA ASN A 109 1.02 11.37 1.79
C ASN A 109 1.42 12.84 1.63
N LEU A 110 2.61 13.24 2.09
CA LEU A 110 3.00 14.64 2.01
C LEU A 110 3.40 15.01 0.58
N ILE A 111 4.06 14.08 -0.12
CA ILE A 111 4.44 14.21 -1.54
C ILE A 111 4.81 12.84 -2.12
N GLY A 112 4.65 12.64 -3.43
CA GLY A 112 4.90 11.34 -4.07
C GLY A 112 3.64 10.56 -4.37
N GLU A 113 2.62 11.18 -4.95
CA GLU A 113 1.38 10.45 -5.29
C GLU A 113 1.53 9.65 -6.58
N HIS A 114 0.90 8.47 -6.66
CA HIS A 114 0.84 7.66 -7.87
C HIS A 114 2.20 7.23 -8.47
N ILE A 115 3.25 7.20 -7.64
CA ILE A 115 4.59 6.75 -8.05
C ILE A 115 5.07 5.49 -7.30
N ASP A 116 4.37 5.07 -6.24
CA ASP A 116 4.74 3.92 -5.41
C ASP A 116 4.64 2.59 -6.18
N TYR A 117 3.56 2.38 -6.94
CA TYR A 117 3.46 1.23 -7.86
C TYR A 117 4.38 1.35 -9.09
N CYS A 118 4.92 2.53 -9.36
CA CYS A 118 5.99 2.75 -10.33
C CYS A 118 7.39 2.50 -9.74
N GLY A 119 7.46 2.14 -8.46
CA GLY A 119 8.68 1.74 -7.76
C GLY A 119 9.47 2.89 -7.13
N TYR A 120 9.00 4.13 -7.24
CA TYR A 120 9.69 5.30 -6.68
C TYR A 120 9.38 5.52 -5.21
N ALA A 121 10.33 6.17 -4.53
CA ALA A 121 10.15 6.55 -3.14
C ALA A 121 9.03 7.59 -2.96
N VAL A 122 8.39 7.56 -1.81
CA VAL A 122 7.29 8.46 -1.41
C VAL A 122 7.52 8.99 0.00
N CYS A 123 6.90 10.11 0.38
CA CYS A 123 7.11 10.72 1.69
C CYS A 123 5.79 10.88 2.50
N PRO A 124 5.21 9.79 3.02
CA PRO A 124 4.03 9.85 3.89
C PRO A 124 4.36 10.01 5.37
N MET A 125 3.32 10.20 6.17
CA MET A 125 3.33 10.00 7.62
C MET A 125 2.03 9.33 8.09
N ALA A 126 2.12 8.54 9.16
CA ALA A 126 0.94 7.99 9.82
C ALA A 126 0.19 9.11 10.57
N ILE A 127 -1.14 9.06 10.56
CA ILE A 127 -2.00 10.01 11.28
C ILE A 127 -2.55 9.39 12.56
N GLU A 128 -3.19 10.19 13.41
CA GLU A 128 -3.78 9.73 14.66
C GLU A 128 -4.99 8.82 14.42
N GLN A 129 -5.81 9.11 13.40
CA GLN A 129 -6.96 8.29 13.05
C GLN A 129 -6.52 6.88 12.62
N ASP A 130 -7.24 5.87 13.07
CA ASP A 130 -6.86 4.47 12.99
C ASP A 130 -8.06 3.52 12.80
N ILE A 131 -7.71 2.27 12.54
CA ILE A 131 -8.57 1.10 12.71
C ILE A 131 -8.16 0.39 14.00
N LEU A 132 -9.10 0.25 14.93
CA LEU A 132 -9.00 -0.60 16.10
C LEU A 132 -9.71 -1.92 15.85
N VAL A 133 -9.09 -3.03 16.28
CA VAL A 133 -9.68 -4.37 16.21
C VAL A 133 -9.53 -5.06 17.56
N ALA A 134 -10.65 -5.40 18.19
CA ALA A 134 -10.69 -6.27 19.36
C ALA A 134 -10.81 -7.72 18.91
N VAL A 135 -9.99 -8.62 19.47
CA VAL A 135 -9.85 -9.99 18.96
C VAL A 135 -9.94 -11.03 20.07
N ALA A 136 -10.62 -12.15 19.79
CA ALA A 136 -10.47 -13.39 20.53
C ALA A 136 -10.46 -14.60 19.57
N LEU A 137 -9.93 -15.73 20.05
CA LEU A 137 -9.94 -16.97 19.27
C LEU A 137 -11.30 -17.67 19.36
N SER A 138 -11.75 -18.25 18.24
CA SER A 138 -12.87 -19.19 18.17
C SER A 138 -12.37 -20.62 17.99
N LYS A 139 -13.13 -21.62 18.44
CA LYS A 139 -12.88 -23.05 18.17
C LYS A 139 -13.58 -23.55 16.90
N GLY A 140 -14.34 -22.70 16.21
CA GLY A 140 -15.29 -23.07 15.16
C GLY A 140 -14.73 -23.20 13.73
N ASN A 141 -13.43 -23.02 13.52
CA ASN A 141 -12.79 -22.90 12.19
C ASN A 141 -13.43 -21.80 11.32
N ASP A 142 -13.92 -20.74 11.97
CA ASP A 142 -14.70 -19.68 11.39
C ASP A 142 -14.15 -18.29 11.71
N ILE A 143 -14.45 -17.34 10.83
CA ILE A 143 -14.17 -15.92 10.97
C ILE A 143 -15.50 -15.24 11.19
N ARG A 144 -15.65 -14.52 12.31
CA ARG A 144 -16.83 -13.70 12.62
C ARG A 144 -16.39 -12.26 12.82
N LEU A 145 -17.02 -11.36 12.07
CA LEU A 145 -16.67 -9.95 12.01
C LEU A 145 -17.89 -9.10 12.38
N THR A 146 -17.71 -8.22 13.34
CA THR A 146 -18.68 -7.18 13.70
C THR A 146 -18.02 -5.80 13.63
N ASN A 147 -18.83 -4.76 13.52
CA ASN A 147 -18.36 -3.38 13.52
C ASN A 147 -19.18 -2.57 14.52
N ILE A 148 -18.56 -1.58 15.17
CA ILE A 148 -19.29 -0.65 16.04
C ILE A 148 -20.24 0.21 15.22
N ASP A 149 -19.84 0.61 14.01
CA ASP A 149 -20.72 1.41 13.14
C ASP A 149 -21.74 0.48 12.46
N PRO A 150 -23.05 0.67 12.74
CA PRO A 150 -24.09 -0.23 12.25
C PRO A 150 -24.23 -0.24 10.72
N LYS A 151 -23.66 0.75 10.01
CA LYS A 151 -23.64 0.73 8.54
C LYS A 151 -22.81 -0.44 7.98
N TYR A 152 -21.85 -0.94 8.75
CA TYR A 152 -21.00 -2.07 8.39
C TYR A 152 -21.58 -3.34 9.00
N LYS A 153 -22.33 -4.09 8.17
CA LYS A 153 -23.06 -5.29 8.60
C LYS A 153 -22.14 -6.38 9.14
N TYR A 154 -22.65 -7.15 10.10
CA TYR A 154 -22.03 -8.38 10.58
C TYR A 154 -21.75 -9.35 9.44
N PHE A 155 -20.62 -10.07 9.51
CA PHE A 155 -20.23 -11.06 8.52
C PHE A 155 -19.63 -12.30 9.18
N GLN A 156 -19.86 -13.47 8.56
CA GLN A 156 -19.25 -14.73 8.98
C GLN A 156 -18.95 -15.64 7.78
N CYS A 157 -17.80 -16.32 7.82
CA CYS A 157 -17.48 -17.40 6.89
C CYS A 157 -16.51 -18.42 7.52
N ASN A 158 -16.33 -19.59 6.89
CA ASN A 158 -15.26 -20.50 7.25
C ASN A 158 -13.95 -20.10 6.57
N PHE A 159 -12.81 -20.49 7.15
CA PHE A 159 -11.49 -20.24 6.54
C PHE A 159 -11.36 -20.77 5.11
N LYS A 160 -11.93 -21.94 4.83
CA LYS A 160 -11.93 -22.55 3.49
C LYS A 160 -12.65 -21.70 2.43
N ASP A 161 -13.59 -20.85 2.85
CA ASP A 161 -14.46 -20.08 1.97
C ASP A 161 -13.91 -18.65 1.73
N VAL A 162 -12.83 -18.24 2.41
CA VAL A 162 -12.23 -16.89 2.33
C VAL A 162 -12.01 -16.44 0.89
N SER A 163 -11.39 -17.29 0.06
CA SER A 163 -11.10 -16.95 -1.34
C SER A 163 -12.37 -16.79 -2.19
N VAL A 164 -13.44 -17.51 -1.87
CA VAL A 164 -14.73 -17.41 -2.55
C VAL A 164 -15.43 -16.13 -2.12
N CYS A 165 -15.49 -15.85 -0.81
CA CYS A 165 -16.11 -14.65 -0.26
C CYS A 165 -15.49 -13.34 -0.76
N ILE A 166 -14.17 -13.31 -1.00
CA ILE A 166 -13.50 -12.13 -1.58
C ILE A 166 -13.95 -11.89 -3.03
N LYS A 167 -14.10 -12.97 -3.83
CA LYS A 167 -14.44 -12.91 -5.26
C LYS A 167 -15.93 -12.75 -5.54
N ASP A 168 -16.78 -12.94 -4.54
CA ASP A 168 -18.21 -12.85 -4.71
C ASP A 168 -18.62 -11.45 -5.19
N ALA A 169 -19.29 -11.43 -6.35
CA ALA A 169 -19.68 -10.23 -7.08
C ALA A 169 -21.09 -9.72 -6.69
N GLY A 170 -21.78 -10.39 -5.75
CA GLY A 170 -23.19 -10.13 -5.41
C GLY A 170 -23.49 -8.73 -4.84
N SER A 171 -22.50 -8.05 -4.28
CA SER A 171 -22.52 -6.65 -3.86
C SER A 171 -21.09 -6.11 -4.02
N GLY A 172 -20.91 -4.79 -4.09
CA GLY A 172 -19.59 -4.14 -4.24
C GLY A 172 -18.54 -4.55 -3.20
N PRO A 173 -17.45 -3.80 -3.03
CA PRO A 173 -16.41 -4.17 -2.07
C PRO A 173 -16.93 -3.93 -0.63
N ASP A 174 -17.69 -4.89 -0.09
CA ASP A 174 -18.15 -4.89 1.29
C ASP A 174 -16.96 -4.82 2.23
N TRP A 175 -17.12 -4.12 3.35
CA TRP A 175 -16.03 -3.79 4.26
C TRP A 175 -15.24 -5.03 4.74
N TYR A 176 -15.95 -6.14 4.97
CA TYR A 176 -15.34 -7.39 5.43
C TYR A 176 -14.39 -8.00 4.40
N LYS A 177 -14.58 -7.73 3.10
CA LYS A 177 -13.70 -8.28 2.03
C LYS A 177 -12.27 -7.78 2.19
N TYR A 178 -12.06 -6.54 2.67
CA TYR A 178 -10.73 -6.03 3.00
C TYR A 178 -10.09 -6.79 4.17
N PHE A 179 -10.86 -7.10 5.22
CA PHE A 179 -10.38 -7.93 6.33
C PHE A 179 -9.99 -9.34 5.81
N LEU A 180 -10.85 -9.95 4.98
CA LEU A 180 -10.58 -11.25 4.38
C LEU A 180 -9.34 -11.25 3.48
N CYS A 181 -9.08 -10.16 2.74
CA CYS A 181 -7.85 -10.00 1.97
C CYS A 181 -6.62 -10.15 2.88
N GLY A 182 -6.60 -9.44 4.01
CA GLY A 182 -5.50 -9.53 4.97
C GLY A 182 -5.36 -10.91 5.62
N VAL A 183 -6.47 -11.54 6.01
CA VAL A 183 -6.46 -12.94 6.51
C VAL A 183 -5.85 -13.87 5.47
N LYS A 184 -6.31 -13.79 4.22
CA LYS A 184 -5.79 -14.62 3.13
C LYS A 184 -4.29 -14.42 2.93
N GLY A 185 -3.83 -13.18 2.88
CA GLY A 185 -2.41 -12.87 2.71
C GLY A 185 -1.53 -13.42 3.84
N ALA A 186 -2.02 -13.35 5.09
CA ALA A 186 -1.32 -13.95 6.22
C ALA A 186 -1.30 -15.49 6.14
N LEU A 187 -2.43 -16.13 5.80
CA LEU A 187 -2.52 -17.59 5.65
C LEU A 187 -1.60 -18.16 4.55
N GLU A 188 -1.23 -17.35 3.55
CA GLU A 188 -0.32 -17.76 2.48
C GLU A 188 1.16 -17.82 2.92
N VAL A 189 1.51 -17.20 4.04
CA VAL A 189 2.89 -17.14 4.56
C VAL A 189 3.10 -17.90 5.86
N ILE A 190 2.07 -18.03 6.70
CA ILE A 190 2.18 -18.79 7.94
C ILE A 190 2.18 -20.30 7.63
N PRO A 191 2.92 -21.11 8.41
CA PRO A 191 2.82 -22.56 8.34
C PRO A 191 1.40 -23.05 8.62
N GLU A 192 0.97 -24.13 7.96
CA GLU A 192 -0.37 -24.70 8.09
C GLU A 192 -0.65 -25.15 9.53
N GLU A 193 0.39 -25.60 10.23
CA GLU A 193 0.34 -26.04 11.63
C GLU A 193 0.14 -24.87 12.61
N CYS A 194 0.47 -23.65 12.18
CA CYS A 194 0.28 -22.40 12.94
C CYS A 194 -1.06 -21.73 12.60
N ALA A 195 -1.82 -22.26 11.64
CA ALA A 195 -3.06 -21.62 11.21
C ALA A 195 -4.07 -21.52 12.37
N PRO A 196 -4.75 -20.38 12.52
CA PRO A 196 -5.65 -20.16 13.65
C PRO A 196 -6.93 -20.99 13.52
N SER A 197 -7.43 -21.48 14.66
CA SER A 197 -8.66 -22.28 14.72
C SER A 197 -9.95 -21.48 14.57
N GLY A 198 -9.89 -20.14 14.53
CA GLY A 198 -11.06 -19.26 14.46
C GLY A 198 -10.73 -17.83 14.88
N ILE A 199 -11.41 -16.85 14.28
CA ILE A 199 -11.24 -15.42 14.57
C ILE A 199 -12.58 -14.81 14.94
N LEU A 200 -12.67 -14.24 16.14
CA LEU A 200 -13.72 -13.29 16.51
C LEU A 200 -13.10 -11.90 16.48
N ALA A 201 -13.64 -10.99 15.67
CA ALA A 201 -13.13 -9.63 15.57
C ALA A 201 -14.24 -8.58 15.59
N ALA A 202 -14.11 -7.58 16.47
CA ALA A 202 -14.89 -6.35 16.41
C ALA A 202 -14.01 -5.21 15.91
N VAL A 203 -14.48 -4.47 14.92
CA VAL A 203 -13.74 -3.38 14.27
C VAL A 203 -14.35 -2.04 14.61
N TRP A 204 -13.50 -1.04 14.90
CA TRP A 204 -13.89 0.36 15.02
C TRP A 204 -12.85 1.27 14.38
N GLY A 205 -13.24 1.94 13.30
CA GLY A 205 -12.40 2.91 12.61
C GLY A 205 -12.89 4.34 12.78
N ASN A 206 -11.97 5.29 12.93
CA ASN A 206 -12.27 6.73 12.88
C ASN A 206 -11.54 7.45 11.73
N ILE A 207 -10.84 6.71 10.85
CA ILE A 207 -10.32 7.25 9.59
C ILE A 207 -11.52 7.57 8.68
N PRO A 208 -11.65 8.81 8.16
CA PRO A 208 -12.68 9.13 7.17
C PRO A 208 -12.64 8.12 6.01
N PRO A 209 -13.70 7.35 5.76
CA PRO A 209 -13.69 6.33 4.71
C PRO A 209 -13.70 6.96 3.32
N ASN A 210 -13.11 6.30 2.31
CA ASN A 210 -13.10 6.76 0.91
C ASN A 210 -12.57 8.18 0.69
N SER A 211 -11.67 8.60 1.59
CA SER A 211 -11.16 9.97 1.69
C SER A 211 -9.73 10.14 1.20
N GLY A 212 -9.10 9.08 0.70
CA GLY A 212 -7.68 9.09 0.39
C GLY A 212 -6.76 9.04 1.63
N LEU A 213 -7.27 8.71 2.83
CA LEU A 213 -6.48 8.54 4.08
C LEU A 213 -6.18 7.07 4.46
N SER A 214 -6.42 6.14 3.52
CA SER A 214 -6.06 4.70 3.63
C SER A 214 -6.78 3.89 4.70
N SER A 215 -8.07 4.15 4.91
CA SER A 215 -8.91 3.30 5.76
C SER A 215 -8.94 1.83 5.30
N SER A 216 -8.90 1.56 3.99
CA SER A 216 -8.87 0.19 3.42
C SER A 216 -7.57 -0.54 3.79
N SER A 217 -6.43 0.09 3.53
CA SER A 217 -5.11 -0.48 3.78
C SER A 217 -4.84 -0.66 5.28
N ALA A 218 -5.34 0.25 6.13
CA ALA A 218 -5.29 0.08 7.58
C ALA A 218 -6.10 -1.16 8.03
N LEU A 219 -7.28 -1.40 7.45
CA LEU A 219 -8.09 -2.58 7.75
C LEU A 219 -7.44 -3.89 7.25
N VAL A 220 -6.88 -3.90 6.04
CA VAL A 220 -6.13 -5.06 5.51
C VAL A 220 -4.92 -5.35 6.39
N SER A 221 -4.15 -4.32 6.73
CA SER A 221 -2.95 -4.45 7.56
C SER A 221 -3.27 -4.89 8.98
N ALA A 222 -4.39 -4.42 9.55
CA ALA A 222 -4.89 -4.88 10.83
C ALA A 222 -5.25 -6.37 10.78
N ALA A 223 -5.92 -6.82 9.71
CA ALA A 223 -6.26 -8.23 9.54
C ALA A 223 -5.01 -9.12 9.39
N VAL A 224 -3.99 -8.69 8.62
CA VAL A 224 -2.70 -9.39 8.54
C VAL A 224 -2.06 -9.50 9.92
N LEU A 225 -1.95 -8.39 10.65
CA LEU A 225 -1.34 -8.36 11.98
C LEU A 225 -2.12 -9.24 12.97
N VAL A 226 -3.45 -9.19 12.96
CA VAL A 226 -4.30 -10.06 13.76
C VAL A 226 -4.03 -11.52 13.45
N THR A 227 -4.10 -11.94 12.18
CA THR A 227 -3.91 -13.34 11.79
C THR A 227 -2.51 -13.85 12.11
N VAL A 228 -1.46 -13.05 11.90
CA VAL A 228 -0.08 -13.43 12.24
C VAL A 228 0.10 -13.56 13.75
N HIS A 229 -0.43 -12.59 14.53
CA HIS A 229 -0.28 -12.59 15.99
C HIS A 229 -1.00 -13.75 16.67
N ILE A 230 -2.25 -14.07 16.29
CA ILE A 230 -2.98 -15.21 16.85
C ILE A 230 -2.37 -16.56 16.48
N SER A 231 -1.66 -16.62 15.35
CA SER A 231 -0.92 -17.81 14.90
C SER A 231 0.39 -18.01 15.68
N GLN A 232 0.69 -17.11 16.63
CA GLN A 232 1.95 -17.04 17.37
C GLN A 232 3.19 -17.01 16.45
N TYR A 233 3.01 -16.52 15.22
CA TYR A 233 4.05 -16.40 14.22
C TYR A 233 4.66 -14.99 14.28
N GLN A 234 5.97 -14.89 14.11
CA GLN A 234 6.69 -13.62 14.23
C GLN A 234 7.20 -13.17 12.86
N LEU A 235 6.76 -11.98 12.44
CA LEU A 235 7.18 -11.33 11.21
C LEU A 235 7.64 -9.90 11.50
N PRO A 236 8.72 -9.42 10.85
CA PRO A 236 9.11 -8.02 10.95
C PRO A 236 8.06 -7.12 10.28
N LYS A 237 7.99 -5.86 10.73
CA LYS A 237 7.10 -4.80 10.20
C LYS A 237 7.15 -4.70 8.68
N ARG A 238 8.34 -4.83 8.09
CA ARG A 238 8.56 -4.76 6.63
C ARG A 238 7.88 -5.91 5.88
N GLU A 239 7.92 -7.12 6.43
CA GLU A 239 7.24 -8.28 5.85
C GLU A 239 5.73 -8.14 6.02
N LEU A 240 5.25 -7.72 7.19
CA LEU A 240 3.83 -7.44 7.42
C LEU A 240 3.29 -6.41 6.43
N ALA A 241 4.02 -5.32 6.19
CA ALA A 241 3.68 -4.31 5.18
C ALA A 241 3.64 -4.90 3.76
N THR A 242 4.64 -5.71 3.39
CA THR A 242 4.76 -6.33 2.05
C THR A 242 3.63 -7.32 1.79
N ILE A 243 3.29 -8.14 2.80
CA ILE A 243 2.16 -9.07 2.76
C ILE A 243 0.86 -8.29 2.61
N SER A 244 0.66 -7.25 3.42
CA SER A 244 -0.54 -6.42 3.39
C SER A 244 -0.74 -5.74 2.04
N ALA A 245 0.32 -5.21 1.43
CA ALA A 245 0.27 -4.58 0.10
C ALA A 245 -0.11 -5.59 -0.99
N SER A 246 0.42 -6.81 -0.91
CA SER A 246 0.07 -7.88 -1.85
C SER A 246 -1.36 -8.39 -1.64
N ALA A 247 -1.76 -8.53 -0.37
CA ALA A 247 -3.07 -8.99 0.06
C ALA A 247 -4.20 -8.06 -0.39
N GLU A 248 -4.02 -6.74 -0.25
CA GLU A 248 -5.05 -5.76 -0.64
C GLU A 248 -5.41 -5.87 -2.12
N ARG A 249 -4.49 -6.31 -3.00
CA ARG A 249 -4.77 -6.53 -4.42
C ARG A 249 -5.83 -7.60 -4.69
N TYR A 250 -6.12 -8.48 -3.71
CA TYR A 250 -7.24 -9.42 -3.83
C TYR A 250 -8.61 -8.73 -3.93
N ILE A 251 -8.74 -7.47 -3.50
CA ILE A 251 -9.96 -6.67 -3.70
C ILE A 251 -10.13 -6.21 -5.16
N GLY A 252 -9.08 -6.30 -5.98
CA GLY A 252 -9.07 -5.90 -7.40
C GLY A 252 -8.25 -4.65 -7.71
N THR A 253 -7.84 -3.86 -6.71
CA THR A 253 -7.00 -2.67 -6.92
C THR A 253 -5.53 -3.06 -7.14
N GLN A 254 -4.87 -2.47 -8.13
CA GLN A 254 -3.45 -2.70 -8.45
C GLN A 254 -2.53 -1.67 -7.76
N GLY A 255 -2.79 -1.40 -6.49
CA GLY A 255 -2.05 -0.44 -5.66
C GLY A 255 -0.57 -0.80 -5.46
N GLY A 256 0.20 0.21 -5.06
CA GLY A 256 1.57 0.04 -4.59
C GLY A 256 1.61 -0.37 -3.11
N GLY A 257 2.68 -0.02 -2.42
CA GLY A 257 2.95 -0.45 -1.04
C GLY A 257 3.03 0.68 -0.02
N MET A 258 2.78 1.93 -0.42
CA MET A 258 2.96 3.10 0.45
C MET A 258 2.10 3.00 1.71
N ASP A 259 0.80 2.77 1.53
CA ASP A 259 -0.21 2.86 2.58
C ASP A 259 0.06 1.84 3.71
N GLN A 260 0.41 0.62 3.34
CA GLN A 260 0.69 -0.47 4.27
C GLN A 260 2.09 -0.30 4.89
N ALA A 261 3.07 0.17 4.13
CA ALA A 261 4.40 0.45 4.65
C ALA A 261 4.35 1.50 5.77
N ILE A 262 3.71 2.65 5.53
CA ILE A 262 3.63 3.69 6.57
C ILE A 262 2.76 3.26 7.77
N ALA A 263 1.76 2.40 7.54
CA ALA A 263 0.93 1.86 8.60
C ALA A 263 1.74 1.03 9.62
N PHE A 264 2.78 0.30 9.18
CA PHE A 264 3.66 -0.47 10.09
C PHE A 264 4.93 0.28 10.52
N LEU A 265 5.53 1.05 9.62
CA LEU A 265 6.82 1.70 9.83
C LEU A 265 6.70 3.09 10.46
N GLY A 266 5.51 3.69 10.48
CA GLY A 266 5.26 5.01 11.05
C GLY A 266 5.86 5.20 12.43
N LYS A 267 6.42 6.38 12.67
CA LYS A 267 7.11 6.76 13.90
C LYS A 267 6.62 8.12 14.35
N ALA A 268 6.25 8.22 15.62
CA ALA A 268 5.81 9.49 16.20
C ALA A 268 6.89 10.57 16.04
N GLY A 269 6.49 11.76 15.58
CA GLY A 269 7.38 12.92 15.40
C GLY A 269 8.20 12.95 14.11
N SER A 270 8.13 11.94 13.25
CA SER A 270 8.86 11.93 11.96
C SER A 270 7.96 11.49 10.79
N ALA A 271 8.04 12.21 9.67
CA ALA A 271 7.61 11.65 8.40
C ALA A 271 8.58 10.55 7.96
N MET A 272 8.26 9.84 6.88
CA MET A 272 9.10 8.75 6.41
C MET A 272 9.25 8.78 4.90
N LEU A 273 10.50 8.72 4.43
CA LEU A 273 10.81 8.37 3.06
C LEU A 273 10.69 6.84 2.93
N ILE A 274 9.72 6.38 2.16
CA ILE A 274 9.49 4.95 1.91
C ILE A 274 10.00 4.61 0.52
N GLU A 275 10.99 3.73 0.46
CA GLU A 275 11.55 3.18 -0.77
C GLU A 275 11.04 1.76 -1.00
N PHE A 276 11.01 1.32 -2.25
CA PHE A 276 10.51 0.00 -2.64
C PHE A 276 11.59 -0.80 -3.38
N ASN A 277 11.59 -2.13 -3.20
CA ASN A 277 12.49 -3.09 -3.87
C ASN A 277 13.99 -2.94 -3.52
N PRO A 278 14.41 -3.14 -2.25
CA PRO A 278 13.63 -3.66 -1.12
C PRO A 278 12.86 -2.56 -0.36
N LEU A 279 11.87 -2.97 0.44
CA LEU A 279 11.13 -2.02 1.28
C LEU A 279 12.04 -1.42 2.35
N ARG A 280 12.22 -0.10 2.32
CA ARG A 280 12.95 0.68 3.33
C ARG A 280 12.14 1.88 3.78
N GLY A 281 12.28 2.23 5.06
CA GLY A 281 11.73 3.45 5.64
C GLY A 281 12.88 4.23 6.29
N THR A 282 13.03 5.48 5.89
CA THR A 282 14.03 6.41 6.43
C THR A 282 13.31 7.61 7.03
N ASP A 283 13.65 7.97 8.27
CA ASP A 283 13.05 9.11 8.95
C ASP A 283 13.33 10.42 8.20
N VAL A 284 12.29 11.22 7.96
CA VAL A 284 12.39 12.58 7.39
C VAL A 284 11.99 13.59 8.47
N THR A 285 12.96 14.40 8.89
CA THR A 285 12.73 15.45 9.89
C THR A 285 12.05 16.65 9.23
N LEU A 286 10.78 16.86 9.57
CA LEU A 286 10.01 18.02 9.10
C LEU A 286 10.42 19.30 9.85
N PRO A 287 10.20 20.50 9.26
CA PRO A 287 10.41 21.76 9.98
C PRO A 287 9.65 21.77 11.32
N LYS A 288 10.30 22.21 12.39
CA LYS A 288 9.80 22.13 13.78
C LYS A 288 8.48 22.88 13.99
N THR A 289 8.27 23.92 13.21
CA THR A 289 7.06 24.75 13.24
C THR A 289 5.97 24.27 12.29
N ALA A 290 6.26 23.30 11.41
CA ALA A 290 5.29 22.78 10.45
C ALA A 290 4.13 22.08 11.17
N VAL A 291 2.91 22.35 10.70
CA VAL A 291 1.72 21.58 11.02
C VAL A 291 1.00 21.27 9.73
N PHE A 292 0.58 20.02 9.58
CA PHE A 292 -0.22 19.60 8.44
C PHE A 292 -1.69 19.62 8.83
N VAL A 293 -2.54 20.13 7.95
CA VAL A 293 -3.98 20.18 8.14
C VAL A 293 -4.62 19.36 7.04
N ILE A 294 -5.42 18.37 7.45
CA ILE A 294 -6.21 17.55 6.54
C ILE A 294 -7.59 18.18 6.43
N ALA A 295 -8.08 18.30 5.19
CA ALA A 295 -9.44 18.76 4.93
C ALA A 295 -10.13 17.87 3.90
N HIS A 296 -11.36 17.44 4.19
CA HIS A 296 -12.14 16.52 3.36
C HIS A 296 -13.05 17.28 2.38
N SER A 297 -12.95 16.96 1.09
CA SER A 297 -13.66 17.66 -0.01
C SER A 297 -15.15 17.35 -0.14
N GLN A 298 -15.67 16.45 0.71
CA GLN A 298 -17.02 15.88 0.64
C GLN A 298 -17.32 15.09 -0.65
N ALA A 299 -16.33 14.89 -1.53
CA ALA A 299 -16.39 13.98 -2.66
C ALA A 299 -15.77 12.65 -2.24
N CYS A 300 -16.56 11.59 -2.11
CA CYS A 300 -16.07 10.26 -1.78
C CYS A 300 -15.70 9.49 -3.04
N HIS A 301 -14.55 8.81 -3.04
CA HIS A 301 -14.15 7.93 -4.14
C HIS A 301 -13.68 6.58 -3.61
N ASN A 302 -14.40 5.52 -3.98
CA ASN A 302 -14.03 4.16 -3.63
C ASN A 302 -13.22 3.52 -4.78
N LYS A 303 -11.90 3.42 -4.56
CA LYS A 303 -10.91 2.92 -5.53
C LYS A 303 -11.21 1.51 -6.05
N ALA A 304 -11.80 0.65 -5.21
CA ALA A 304 -12.08 -0.74 -5.57
C ALA A 304 -13.37 -0.89 -6.38
N SER A 305 -14.18 0.17 -6.47
CA SER A 305 -15.44 0.18 -7.23
C SER A 305 -15.33 0.82 -8.61
N THR A 306 -14.18 1.43 -8.95
CA THR A 306 -13.94 2.13 -10.22
C THR A 306 -12.72 1.57 -10.94
N THR A 307 -12.62 1.82 -12.24
CA THR A 307 -11.46 1.41 -13.05
C THR A 307 -10.37 2.49 -13.14
N ASP A 308 -10.65 3.71 -12.67
CA ASP A 308 -9.79 4.89 -12.81
C ASP A 308 -8.37 4.65 -12.27
N TYR A 309 -8.28 4.09 -11.06
CA TYR A 309 -7.01 3.79 -10.42
C TYR A 309 -6.18 2.76 -11.22
N ASN A 310 -6.82 1.65 -11.61
CA ASN A 310 -6.15 0.58 -12.36
C ASN A 310 -5.76 1.04 -13.77
N LEU A 311 -6.52 1.96 -14.37
CA LEU A 311 -6.18 2.55 -15.67
C LEU A 311 -4.86 3.32 -15.57
N ARG A 312 -4.67 4.11 -14.51
CA ARG A 312 -3.42 4.85 -14.27
C ARG A 312 -2.23 3.90 -14.10
N VAL A 313 -2.40 2.79 -13.37
CA VAL A 313 -1.36 1.76 -13.22
C VAL A 313 -1.00 1.15 -14.58
N ALA A 314 -2.00 0.82 -15.40
CA ALA A 314 -1.80 0.27 -16.74
C ALA A 314 -1.10 1.28 -17.67
N GLU A 315 -1.53 2.55 -17.69
CA GLU A 315 -0.90 3.62 -18.48
C GLU A 315 0.59 3.77 -18.11
N CYS A 316 0.94 3.76 -16.83
CA CYS A 316 2.34 3.82 -16.39
C CYS A 316 3.16 2.60 -16.84
N ARG A 317 2.59 1.39 -16.74
CA ARG A 317 3.28 0.17 -17.19
C ARG A 317 3.51 0.16 -18.70
N LEU A 318 2.48 0.51 -19.46
CA LEU A 318 2.57 0.63 -20.92
C LEU A 318 3.58 1.69 -21.34
N ALA A 319 3.60 2.84 -20.66
CA ALA A 319 4.59 3.88 -20.90
C ALA A 319 6.02 3.37 -20.67
N ALA A 320 6.25 2.64 -19.56
CA ALA A 320 7.55 2.04 -19.27
C ALA A 320 7.99 1.06 -20.37
N GLN A 321 7.09 0.17 -20.81
CA GLN A 321 7.34 -0.80 -21.87
C GLN A 321 7.64 -0.13 -23.22
N MET A 322 6.88 0.90 -23.57
CA MET A 322 7.08 1.68 -24.80
C MET A 322 8.44 2.38 -24.82
N ILE A 323 8.82 3.05 -23.73
CA ILE A 323 10.13 3.69 -23.61
C ILE A 323 11.25 2.64 -23.69
N ALA A 324 11.10 1.53 -22.96
CA ALA A 324 12.08 0.44 -22.98
C ALA A 324 12.30 -0.10 -24.40
N LYS A 325 11.23 -0.35 -25.17
CA LYS A 325 11.32 -0.79 -26.57
C LYS A 325 12.08 0.23 -27.42
N LYS A 326 11.70 1.52 -27.35
CA LYS A 326 12.36 2.60 -28.12
C LYS A 326 13.83 2.78 -27.76
N ARG A 327 14.21 2.49 -26.52
CA ARG A 327 15.59 2.55 -26.01
C ARG A 327 16.34 1.21 -26.09
N ASN A 328 15.84 0.25 -26.87
CA ASN A 328 16.47 -1.06 -27.09
C ASN A 328 16.71 -1.86 -25.79
N LYS A 329 15.79 -1.76 -24.83
CA LYS A 329 15.77 -2.54 -23.58
C LYS A 329 14.73 -3.67 -23.66
N PRO A 330 14.89 -4.76 -22.88
CA PRO A 330 13.98 -5.91 -22.89
C PRO A 330 12.61 -5.55 -22.26
N TRP A 331 11.77 -4.89 -23.05
CA TRP A 331 10.50 -4.31 -22.60
C TRP A 331 9.52 -5.30 -21.96
N GLU A 332 9.50 -6.57 -22.39
CA GLU A 332 8.58 -7.58 -21.84
C GLU A 332 8.80 -7.86 -20.34
N ARG A 333 10.01 -7.61 -19.84
CA ARG A 333 10.36 -7.77 -18.42
C ARG A 333 10.11 -6.50 -17.60
N VAL A 334 9.90 -5.37 -18.27
CA VAL A 334 9.67 -4.07 -17.63
C VAL A 334 8.24 -4.03 -17.11
N GLN A 335 8.11 -3.72 -15.83
CA GLN A 335 6.83 -3.65 -15.13
C GLN A 335 6.54 -2.23 -14.60
N ARG A 336 7.59 -1.42 -14.43
CA ARG A 336 7.54 -0.11 -13.77
C ARG A 336 8.42 0.90 -14.49
N LEU A 337 8.13 2.19 -14.25
CA LEU A 337 8.93 3.28 -14.82
C LEU A 337 10.34 3.35 -14.21
N ILE A 338 10.52 3.00 -12.93
CA ILE A 338 11.86 2.94 -12.32
C ILE A 338 12.77 1.91 -13.00
N ASP A 339 12.23 0.75 -13.41
CA ASP A 339 13.00 -0.29 -14.10
C ASP A 339 13.67 0.27 -15.38
N VAL A 340 12.99 1.20 -16.06
CA VAL A 340 13.51 1.85 -17.27
C VAL A 340 14.59 2.85 -16.92
N GLN A 341 14.36 3.72 -15.94
CA GLN A 341 15.34 4.69 -15.46
C GLN A 341 16.65 3.99 -15.05
N GLU A 342 16.55 2.97 -14.21
CA GLU A 342 17.70 2.19 -13.74
C GLU A 342 18.44 1.53 -14.91
N SER A 343 17.71 0.96 -15.87
CA SER A 343 18.31 0.32 -17.04
C SER A 343 19.08 1.29 -17.95
N LEU A 344 18.72 2.58 -17.92
CA LEU A 344 19.36 3.64 -18.70
C LEU A 344 20.43 4.39 -17.91
N GLY A 345 20.42 4.30 -16.57
CA GLY A 345 21.37 5.02 -15.70
C GLY A 345 21.16 6.54 -15.74
N MET A 346 19.92 6.99 -15.90
CA MET A 346 19.57 8.41 -16.05
C MET A 346 18.87 8.95 -14.79
N SER A 347 19.03 10.24 -14.53
CA SER A 347 18.28 10.96 -13.48
C SER A 347 16.80 11.15 -13.86
N GLU A 348 15.96 11.52 -12.88
CA GLU A 348 14.53 11.78 -13.10
C GLU A 348 14.32 12.93 -14.12
N ASP A 349 15.14 13.99 -14.02
CA ASP A 349 15.05 15.15 -14.92
C ASP A 349 15.47 14.78 -16.35
N GLU A 350 16.46 13.90 -16.52
CA GLU A 350 16.82 13.37 -17.84
C GLU A 350 15.72 12.45 -18.40
N MET A 351 15.06 11.66 -17.55
CA MET A 351 13.92 10.84 -17.96
C MET A 351 12.72 11.66 -18.44
N VAL A 352 12.52 12.89 -17.94
CA VAL A 352 11.51 13.82 -18.49
C VAL A 352 11.79 14.15 -19.96
N SER A 353 13.07 14.32 -20.33
CA SER A 353 13.48 14.56 -21.72
C SER A 353 13.28 13.31 -22.59
N VAL A 354 13.56 12.12 -22.04
CA VAL A 354 13.28 10.83 -22.68
C VAL A 354 11.79 10.70 -22.98
N VAL A 355 10.92 10.92 -21.99
CA VAL A 355 9.46 10.85 -22.18
C VAL A 355 8.97 11.84 -23.24
N THR A 356 9.51 13.06 -23.22
CA THR A 356 9.12 14.11 -24.16
C THR A 356 9.43 13.74 -25.60
N THR A 357 10.55 13.05 -25.82
CA THR A 357 11.03 12.60 -27.13
C THR A 357 10.37 11.31 -27.59
N ASP A 358 10.23 10.36 -26.66
CA ASP A 358 9.88 8.97 -26.99
C ASP A 358 8.37 8.72 -27.01
N LEU A 359 7.56 9.53 -26.35
CA LEU A 359 6.10 9.37 -26.32
C LEU A 359 5.41 10.59 -26.94
N HIS A 360 4.41 10.36 -27.79
CA HIS A 360 3.57 11.43 -28.33
C HIS A 360 2.47 11.81 -27.35
N GLU A 361 1.87 12.99 -27.56
CA GLU A 361 0.91 13.59 -26.64
C GLU A 361 -0.48 12.95 -26.74
N GLU A 362 -0.92 12.56 -27.94
CA GLU A 362 -2.25 11.99 -28.13
C GLU A 362 -2.41 10.64 -27.39
N PRO A 363 -3.62 10.30 -26.92
CA PRO A 363 -3.87 9.02 -26.29
C PRO A 363 -3.59 7.86 -27.26
N TYR A 364 -2.89 6.85 -26.75
CA TYR A 364 -2.60 5.62 -27.47
C TYR A 364 -3.79 4.68 -27.46
N THR A 365 -3.92 3.87 -28.51
CA THR A 365 -4.80 2.69 -28.52
C THR A 365 -4.03 1.42 -28.23
N LEU A 366 -4.71 0.35 -27.77
CA LEU A 366 -4.03 -0.93 -27.52
C LEU A 366 -3.40 -1.51 -28.81
N ASN A 367 -4.06 -1.33 -29.95
CA ASN A 367 -3.57 -1.76 -31.27
C ASN A 367 -2.29 -1.02 -31.70
N GLU A 368 -2.23 0.28 -31.43
CA GLU A 368 -1.04 1.07 -31.72
C GLU A 368 0.14 0.63 -30.84
N ILE A 369 -0.13 0.38 -29.57
CA ILE A 369 0.88 -0.09 -28.62
C ILE A 369 1.39 -1.48 -29.01
N SER A 370 0.49 -2.43 -29.31
CA SER A 370 0.90 -3.78 -29.71
C SER A 370 1.73 -3.79 -30.99
N LYS A 371 1.34 -2.97 -31.97
CA LYS A 371 2.15 -2.74 -33.17
C LYS A 371 3.52 -2.14 -32.86
N SER A 372 3.60 -1.16 -31.96
CA SER A 372 4.86 -0.50 -31.58
C SER A 372 5.81 -1.42 -30.81
N LEU A 373 5.25 -2.32 -30.00
CA LEU A 373 6.00 -3.28 -29.20
C LEU A 373 6.37 -4.55 -29.98
N ASP A 374 5.79 -4.73 -31.18
CA ASP A 374 5.90 -5.93 -32.02
C ASP A 374 5.35 -7.18 -31.29
N THR A 375 4.09 -7.07 -30.86
CA THR A 375 3.39 -8.09 -30.06
C THR A 375 1.88 -8.11 -30.36
N THR A 376 1.12 -8.95 -29.66
CA THR A 376 -0.34 -9.02 -29.79
C THR A 376 -1.07 -8.40 -28.60
N ASN A 377 -2.34 -8.04 -28.77
CA ASN A 377 -3.17 -7.52 -27.69
C ASN A 377 -3.36 -8.56 -26.57
N GLU A 378 -3.48 -9.85 -26.92
CA GLU A 378 -3.58 -10.95 -25.96
C GLU A 378 -2.33 -10.98 -25.08
N ARG A 379 -1.15 -10.85 -25.69
CA ARG A 379 0.10 -10.82 -24.94
C ARG A 379 0.18 -9.62 -23.99
N LEU A 380 -0.25 -8.43 -24.43
CA LEU A 380 -0.32 -7.26 -23.55
C LEU A 380 -1.29 -7.46 -22.38
N ARG A 381 -2.43 -8.12 -22.61
CA ARG A 381 -3.40 -8.44 -21.55
C ARG A 381 -2.82 -9.35 -20.48
N GLU A 382 -1.85 -10.19 -20.80
CA GLU A 382 -1.15 -11.04 -19.84
C GLU A 382 -0.12 -10.29 -18.99
N ILE A 383 0.64 -9.36 -19.59
CA ILE A 383 1.86 -8.82 -18.95
C ILE A 383 1.79 -7.34 -18.59
N SER A 384 0.78 -6.59 -19.06
CA SER A 384 0.73 -5.13 -18.99
C SER A 384 -0.41 -4.57 -18.12
N SER A 385 -1.08 -5.40 -17.32
CA SER A 385 -2.20 -4.99 -16.45
C SER A 385 -3.39 -4.37 -17.20
N VAL A 386 -3.62 -4.76 -18.46
CA VAL A 386 -4.71 -4.25 -19.29
C VAL A 386 -5.90 -5.20 -19.44
N GLN A 387 -5.94 -6.29 -18.67
CA GLN A 387 -6.97 -7.33 -18.81
C GLN A 387 -8.42 -6.81 -18.66
N SER A 388 -8.62 -5.74 -17.89
CA SER A 388 -9.94 -5.18 -17.59
C SER A 388 -10.40 -4.09 -18.56
N PHE A 389 -9.61 -3.74 -19.59
CA PHE A 389 -9.92 -2.65 -20.52
C PHE A 389 -10.23 -3.16 -21.93
N GLY A 390 -11.24 -2.60 -22.58
CA GLY A 390 -11.56 -2.89 -23.98
C GLY A 390 -10.50 -2.34 -24.95
N ASP A 391 -10.50 -2.82 -26.20
CA ASP A 391 -9.51 -2.39 -27.22
C ASP A 391 -9.62 -0.90 -27.58
N ALA A 392 -10.80 -0.30 -27.40
CA ALA A 392 -11.05 1.12 -27.66
C ALA A 392 -10.67 2.05 -26.49
N GLN A 393 -10.16 1.52 -25.37
CA GLN A 393 -9.72 2.33 -24.24
C GLN A 393 -8.53 3.23 -24.65
N PRO A 394 -8.63 4.56 -24.49
CA PRO A 394 -7.48 5.45 -24.68
C PRO A 394 -6.50 5.36 -23.50
N PHE A 395 -5.20 5.42 -23.79
CA PHE A 395 -4.12 5.39 -22.79
C PHE A 395 -3.18 6.61 -22.95
N LYS A 396 -3.12 7.50 -21.94
CA LYS A 396 -2.31 8.74 -21.96
C LYS A 396 -0.89 8.53 -21.43
N LEU A 397 -0.09 7.79 -22.18
CA LEU A 397 1.23 7.32 -21.73
C LEU A 397 2.19 8.46 -21.36
N LYS A 398 2.30 9.49 -22.22
CA LYS A 398 3.24 10.60 -22.03
C LYS A 398 2.96 11.36 -20.75
N GLN A 399 1.71 11.75 -20.53
CA GLN A 399 1.28 12.55 -19.40
C GLN A 399 1.50 11.79 -18.08
N ARG A 400 1.20 10.49 -18.05
CA ARG A 400 1.40 9.67 -16.85
C ARG A 400 2.88 9.50 -16.53
N ALA A 401 3.70 9.23 -17.54
CA ALA A 401 5.15 9.13 -17.34
C ALA A 401 5.78 10.47 -16.91
N LEU A 402 5.39 11.59 -17.53
CA LEU A 402 5.84 12.93 -17.12
C LEU A 402 5.50 13.21 -15.66
N HIS A 403 4.25 12.95 -15.25
CA HIS A 403 3.86 13.10 -13.86
C HIS A 403 4.77 12.29 -12.92
N VAL A 404 4.96 11.00 -13.21
CA VAL A 404 5.70 10.09 -12.34
C VAL A 404 7.16 10.53 -12.15
N TYR A 405 7.91 10.79 -13.23
CA TYR A 405 9.31 11.21 -13.10
C TYR A 405 9.43 12.59 -12.42
N GLN A 406 8.55 13.53 -12.76
CA GLN A 406 8.57 14.85 -12.11
C GLN A 406 8.17 14.78 -10.63
N GLU A 407 7.25 13.90 -10.26
CA GLU A 407 6.83 13.69 -8.87
C GLU A 407 7.93 12.99 -8.06
N ALA A 408 8.59 11.99 -8.63
CA ALA A 408 9.76 11.36 -8.02
C ALA A 408 10.87 12.38 -7.73
N ALA A 409 11.18 13.26 -8.69
CA ALA A 409 12.13 14.36 -8.49
C ALA A 409 11.68 15.34 -7.37
N ARG A 410 10.36 15.58 -7.23
CA ARG A 410 9.83 16.41 -6.14
C ARG A 410 10.00 15.75 -4.77
N VAL A 411 9.87 14.42 -4.65
CA VAL A 411 10.11 13.70 -3.40
C VAL A 411 11.57 13.87 -2.94
N VAL A 412 12.53 13.69 -3.85
CA VAL A 412 13.96 13.88 -3.56
C VAL A 412 14.24 15.32 -3.09
N LYS A 413 13.66 16.31 -3.77
CA LYS A 413 13.78 17.73 -3.37
C LYS A 413 13.14 18.00 -2.01
N PHE A 414 11.98 17.41 -1.73
CA PHE A 414 11.26 17.57 -0.46
C PHE A 414 12.09 17.07 0.72
N GLN A 415 12.70 15.87 0.59
CA GLN A 415 13.59 15.33 1.61
C GLN A 415 14.78 16.28 1.84
N ARG A 416 15.48 16.64 0.77
CA ARG A 416 16.66 17.51 0.85
C ARG A 416 16.36 18.84 1.55
N ILE A 417 15.25 19.50 1.21
CA ILE A 417 14.84 20.77 1.82
C ILE A 417 14.48 20.60 3.29
N SER A 418 13.83 19.49 3.65
CA SER A 418 13.46 19.19 5.03
C SER A 418 14.71 19.08 5.92
N GLU A 419 15.75 18.42 5.41
CA GLU A 419 17.01 18.15 6.12
C GLU A 419 18.05 19.29 6.02
N GLU A 420 17.84 20.28 5.14
CA GLU A 420 18.80 21.38 4.92
C GLU A 420 18.99 22.24 6.18
N SER A 421 20.23 22.50 6.59
CA SER A 421 20.50 23.31 7.79
C SER A 421 20.82 24.77 7.46
N ALA A 422 21.14 25.08 6.21
CA ALA A 422 21.57 26.40 5.77
C ALA A 422 20.43 27.42 5.56
N ILE A 423 19.17 26.98 5.54
CA ILE A 423 18.00 27.85 5.31
C ILE A 423 17.10 27.93 6.54
N THR A 424 16.40 29.06 6.67
CA THR A 424 15.48 29.31 7.78
C THR A 424 14.25 28.39 7.72
N GLU A 425 13.59 28.18 8.85
CA GLU A 425 12.34 27.40 8.91
C GLU A 425 11.23 27.98 8.02
N ASP A 426 11.08 29.31 7.93
CA ASP A 426 10.09 29.94 7.03
C ASP A 426 10.41 29.67 5.56
N GLU A 427 11.69 29.74 5.19
CA GLU A 427 12.14 29.43 3.83
C GLU A 427 11.90 27.95 3.48
N LYS A 428 12.18 27.03 4.41
CA LYS A 428 11.82 25.61 4.23
C LYS A 428 10.33 25.45 3.97
N LEU A 429 9.48 26.03 4.81
CA LEU A 429 8.03 25.91 4.69
C LEU A 429 7.53 26.43 3.34
N ARG A 430 8.05 27.56 2.85
CA ARG A 430 7.72 28.09 1.52
C ARG A 430 8.15 27.15 0.41
N GLN A 431 9.37 26.63 0.45
CA GLN A 431 9.86 25.71 -0.58
C GLN A 431 9.10 24.38 -0.58
N LEU A 432 8.85 23.79 0.59
CA LEU A 432 8.05 22.57 0.73
C LEU A 432 6.60 22.80 0.26
N GLY A 433 5.99 23.93 0.66
CA GLY A 433 4.66 24.33 0.21
C GLY A 433 4.57 24.49 -1.30
N ASN A 434 5.57 25.11 -1.93
CA ASN A 434 5.67 25.22 -3.39
C ASN A 434 5.76 23.84 -4.07
N LEU A 435 6.53 22.89 -3.50
CA LEU A 435 6.58 21.52 -4.01
C LEU A 435 5.23 20.82 -3.91
N MET A 436 4.49 21.00 -2.81
CA MET A 436 3.14 20.45 -2.65
C MET A 436 2.17 21.01 -3.67
N SER A 437 2.15 22.34 -3.87
CA SER A 437 1.30 22.99 -4.88
C SER A 437 1.62 22.54 -6.31
N ASN A 438 2.91 22.34 -6.62
CA ASN A 438 3.36 21.80 -7.91
C ASN A 438 2.95 20.33 -8.10
N SER A 439 3.01 19.52 -7.04
CA SER A 439 2.47 18.14 -7.04
C SER A 439 0.98 18.16 -7.35
N HIS A 440 0.19 19.02 -6.70
CA HIS A 440 -1.25 19.15 -6.98
C HIS A 440 -1.53 19.55 -8.44
N ALA A 441 -0.81 20.56 -8.96
CA ALA A 441 -0.97 20.98 -10.35
C ALA A 441 -0.68 19.84 -11.34
N SER A 442 0.34 19.02 -11.05
CA SER A 442 0.68 17.83 -11.83
C SER A 442 -0.43 16.77 -11.75
N LEU A 443 -0.98 16.51 -10.57
CA LEU A 443 -2.07 15.55 -10.38
C LEU A 443 -3.36 15.98 -11.08
N ARG A 444 -3.63 17.29 -11.10
CA ARG A 444 -4.77 17.87 -11.81
C ARG A 444 -4.60 17.79 -13.34
N LYS A 445 -3.45 18.21 -13.86
CA LYS A 445 -3.23 18.41 -15.31
C LYS A 445 -2.65 17.18 -16.02
N LEU A 446 -1.59 16.58 -15.46
CA LEU A 446 -0.87 15.47 -16.08
C LEU A 446 -1.43 14.12 -15.66
N TYR A 447 -1.80 13.95 -14.39
CA TYR A 447 -2.34 12.68 -13.92
C TYR A 447 -3.86 12.57 -14.03
N GLU A 448 -4.56 13.71 -14.10
CA GLU A 448 -6.02 13.76 -14.21
C GLU A 448 -6.71 12.88 -13.17
N CYS A 449 -6.28 13.02 -11.91
CA CYS A 449 -6.88 12.36 -10.75
C CYS A 449 -7.33 13.37 -9.67
N SER A 450 -7.48 14.65 -9.99
CA SER A 450 -8.14 15.59 -9.07
C SER A 450 -9.67 15.52 -9.21
N HIS A 451 -10.37 16.40 -8.51
CA HIS A 451 -11.83 16.57 -8.55
C HIS A 451 -12.18 18.05 -8.32
N PRO A 452 -13.25 18.60 -8.90
CA PRO A 452 -13.62 20.01 -8.70
C PRO A 452 -13.71 20.44 -7.23
N ASN A 453 -14.32 19.62 -6.36
CA ASN A 453 -14.36 19.89 -4.92
C ASN A 453 -12.96 19.89 -4.26
N VAL A 454 -12.04 19.07 -4.75
CA VAL A 454 -10.66 19.02 -4.25
C VAL A 454 -9.92 20.27 -4.70
N ASP A 455 -10.02 20.64 -5.98
CA ASP A 455 -9.41 21.86 -6.53
C ASP A 455 -9.91 23.10 -5.77
N SER A 456 -11.23 23.22 -5.58
CA SER A 456 -11.84 24.32 -4.81
C SER A 456 -11.35 24.35 -3.35
N LEU A 457 -11.17 23.18 -2.72
CA LEU A 457 -10.70 23.09 -1.35
C LEU A 457 -9.21 23.46 -1.24
N VAL A 458 -8.38 23.12 -2.23
CA VAL A 458 -7.00 23.59 -2.33
C VAL A 458 -6.97 25.12 -2.45
N ASP A 459 -7.78 25.70 -3.34
CA ASP A 459 -7.85 27.16 -3.50
C ASP A 459 -8.27 27.87 -2.21
N LYS A 460 -9.26 27.33 -1.49
CA LYS A 460 -9.69 27.84 -0.17
C LYS A 460 -8.57 27.74 0.87
N ALA A 461 -7.84 26.63 0.92
CA ALA A 461 -6.71 26.46 1.84
C ALA A 461 -5.60 27.48 1.55
N MET A 462 -5.29 27.73 0.27
CA MET A 462 -4.32 28.76 -0.12
C MET A 462 -4.79 30.17 0.24
N ALA A 463 -6.08 30.48 0.07
CA ALA A 463 -6.68 31.75 0.50
C ALA A 463 -6.67 31.93 2.03
N CYS A 464 -6.56 30.84 2.79
CA CYS A 464 -6.39 30.85 4.25
C CYS A 464 -4.92 30.93 4.69
N ASP A 465 -3.99 31.34 3.82
CA ASP A 465 -2.56 31.50 4.09
C ASP A 465 -1.80 30.17 4.32
N ALA A 466 -2.22 29.06 3.68
CA ALA A 466 -1.38 27.86 3.62
C ALA A 466 -0.08 28.16 2.86
N PHE A 467 1.05 27.56 3.29
CA PHE A 467 2.28 27.61 2.50
C PHE A 467 2.15 26.78 1.20
N GLY A 468 1.33 25.74 1.23
CA GLY A 468 1.01 24.90 0.09
C GLY A 468 -0.08 23.90 0.46
N ALA A 469 -0.83 23.46 -0.54
CA ALA A 469 -1.89 22.47 -0.38
C ALA A 469 -1.98 21.57 -1.61
N ARG A 470 -2.35 20.30 -1.37
CA ARG A 470 -2.53 19.31 -2.43
C ARG A 470 -3.53 18.24 -2.04
N LEU A 471 -4.09 17.56 -3.03
CA LEU A 471 -4.81 16.30 -2.80
C LEU A 471 -3.88 15.27 -2.14
N THR A 472 -4.41 14.36 -1.33
CA THR A 472 -3.66 13.22 -0.76
C THR A 472 -4.37 11.91 -1.06
N GLY A 473 -3.59 10.85 -1.33
CA GLY A 473 -4.12 9.55 -1.72
C GLY A 473 -4.51 9.50 -3.21
N ALA A 474 -5.39 8.56 -3.56
CA ALA A 474 -5.68 8.26 -4.97
C ALA A 474 -6.36 9.41 -5.75
N GLY A 475 -6.95 10.39 -5.07
CA GLY A 475 -7.70 11.45 -5.73
C GLY A 475 -9.11 11.02 -6.19
N TRP A 476 -9.60 11.68 -7.25
CA TRP A 476 -11.00 11.70 -7.72
C TRP A 476 -12.00 12.10 -6.63
N GLY A 477 -11.52 12.82 -5.62
CA GLY A 477 -12.22 13.16 -4.39
C GLY A 477 -11.27 13.04 -3.20
N GLY A 478 -11.86 12.86 -2.02
CA GLY A 478 -11.16 12.63 -0.77
C GLY A 478 -10.64 13.90 -0.12
N CYS A 479 -9.46 13.81 0.48
CA CYS A 479 -8.85 14.86 1.27
C CYS A 479 -7.78 15.63 0.52
N ILE A 480 -7.55 16.85 0.99
CA ILE A 480 -6.31 17.58 0.80
C ILE A 480 -5.44 17.50 2.05
N VAL A 481 -4.15 17.75 1.88
CA VAL A 481 -3.21 18.10 2.93
C VAL A 481 -2.66 19.49 2.65
N ALA A 482 -2.73 20.37 3.65
CA ALA A 482 -2.16 21.71 3.61
C ALA A 482 -1.10 21.86 4.69
N ILE A 483 -0.09 22.70 4.44
CA ILE A 483 0.97 23.00 5.41
C ILE A 483 0.81 24.43 5.97
N THR A 484 0.84 24.55 7.28
CA THR A 484 0.79 25.80 8.05
C THR A 484 1.77 25.75 9.23
N THR A 485 1.71 26.72 10.15
CA THR A 485 2.57 26.77 11.34
C THR A 485 1.81 26.57 12.64
N LYS A 486 2.49 26.08 13.68
CA LYS A 486 1.93 25.89 15.04
C LYS A 486 1.22 27.10 15.61
N ASN A 487 1.73 28.31 15.38
CA ASN A 487 1.12 29.55 15.84
C ASN A 487 -0.10 30.00 15.01
N LYS A 488 -0.27 29.49 13.77
CA LYS A 488 -1.37 29.85 12.88
C LYS A 488 -2.44 28.76 12.76
N VAL A 489 -2.16 27.54 13.21
CA VAL A 489 -3.01 26.37 12.95
C VAL A 489 -4.45 26.55 13.43
N SER A 490 -4.69 27.11 14.62
CA SER A 490 -6.06 27.33 15.12
C SER A 490 -6.83 28.28 14.20
N GLN A 491 -6.25 29.44 13.90
CA GLN A 491 -6.85 30.43 13.01
C GLN A 491 -7.04 29.86 11.60
N PHE A 492 -6.09 29.09 11.09
CA PHE A 492 -6.16 28.44 9.79
C PHE A 492 -7.34 27.46 9.71
N VAL A 493 -7.49 26.59 10.71
CA VAL A 493 -8.57 25.61 10.79
C VAL A 493 -9.93 26.31 10.89
N ASP A 494 -10.04 27.36 11.71
CA ASP A 494 -11.29 28.10 11.88
C ASP A 494 -11.71 28.81 10.58
N LYS A 495 -10.78 29.51 9.93
CA LYS A 495 -11.02 30.15 8.62
C LYS A 495 -11.42 29.12 7.56
N LEU A 496 -10.71 28.00 7.48
CA LEU A 496 -11.00 26.97 6.47
C LEU A 496 -12.35 26.30 6.72
N LYS A 497 -12.74 26.08 7.99
CA LYS A 497 -14.08 25.61 8.36
C LYS A 497 -15.15 26.63 7.98
N GLU A 498 -14.91 27.92 8.19
CA GLU A 498 -15.83 28.98 7.75
C GLU A 498 -16.01 28.95 6.22
N GLU A 499 -14.91 28.88 5.46
CA GLU A 499 -14.96 28.80 3.99
C GLU A 499 -15.67 27.54 3.49
N ILE A 500 -15.52 26.40 4.17
CA ILE A 500 -16.27 25.17 3.86
C ILE A 500 -17.75 25.33 4.21
N GLY A 501 -18.07 25.90 5.37
CA GLY A 501 -19.43 26.07 5.88
C GLY A 501 -20.28 27.09 5.09
N ARG A 502 -19.65 27.92 4.25
CA ARG A 502 -20.34 28.76 3.26
C ARG A 502 -20.94 27.94 2.10
N CYS A 503 -20.52 26.69 1.93
CA CYS A 503 -21.09 25.74 0.99
C CYS A 503 -21.98 24.73 1.73
N GLU A 504 -22.86 24.06 0.98
CA GLU A 504 -23.67 22.97 1.51
C GLU A 504 -22.77 21.85 2.07
N ILE A 505 -23.08 21.41 3.29
CA ILE A 505 -22.45 20.25 3.92
C ILE A 505 -23.42 19.09 3.77
N LYS A 506 -23.00 18.02 3.10
CA LYS A 506 -23.85 16.83 2.95
C LYS A 506 -24.15 16.23 4.32
N ASP A 507 -25.36 15.72 4.50
CA ASP A 507 -25.88 15.17 5.77
C ASP A 507 -24.98 14.11 6.42
N GLU A 508 -24.20 13.39 5.62
CA GLU A 508 -23.26 12.36 6.08
C GLU A 508 -21.98 12.92 6.75
N PHE A 509 -21.75 14.23 6.67
CA PHE A 509 -20.58 14.89 7.22
C PHE A 509 -20.93 15.90 8.32
N LYS A 510 -20.01 16.05 9.27
CA LYS A 510 -20.02 17.13 10.26
C LYS A 510 -18.83 18.03 10.02
N LEU A 511 -19.03 19.34 10.04
CA LEU A 511 -17.96 20.32 9.79
C LEU A 511 -16.74 20.14 10.70
N GLY A 512 -16.97 19.74 11.96
CA GLY A 512 -15.90 19.45 12.92
C GLY A 512 -14.95 18.35 12.47
N ASP A 513 -15.47 17.34 11.75
CA ASP A 513 -14.74 16.15 11.31
C ASP A 513 -14.11 16.36 9.92
N LEU A 514 -14.52 17.40 9.19
CA LEU A 514 -14.02 17.69 7.85
C LEU A 514 -12.64 18.34 7.84
N VAL A 515 -12.22 19.01 8.92
CA VAL A 515 -10.93 19.72 8.98
C VAL A 515 -10.27 19.49 10.32
N PHE A 516 -9.08 18.90 10.31
CA PHE A 516 -8.31 18.63 11.51
C PHE A 516 -6.79 18.75 11.26
N PRO A 517 -6.04 19.30 12.24
CA PRO A 517 -4.59 19.27 12.20
C PRO A 517 -4.07 17.86 12.52
N THR A 518 -2.88 17.53 12.04
CA THR A 518 -2.21 16.27 12.32
C THR A 518 -0.70 16.44 12.38
N GLU A 519 -0.06 15.51 13.08
CA GLU A 519 1.39 15.39 13.21
C GLU A 519 1.78 13.91 13.00
N PRO A 520 3.03 13.62 12.63
CA PRO A 520 3.46 12.24 12.42
C PRO A 520 3.24 11.39 13.66
N ASN A 521 2.53 10.27 13.50
CA ASN A 521 2.11 9.40 14.60
C ASN A 521 2.80 8.04 14.57
N GLN A 522 2.63 7.27 15.64
CA GLN A 522 3.16 5.91 15.72
C GLN A 522 2.45 5.00 14.69
N GLY A 523 3.18 4.03 14.15
CA GLY A 523 2.64 2.96 13.33
C GLY A 523 1.76 1.97 14.12
N ALA A 524 1.54 0.80 13.53
CA ALA A 524 0.75 -0.28 14.10
C ALA A 524 1.26 -0.70 15.48
N ALA A 525 0.33 -1.06 16.37
CA ALA A 525 0.64 -1.52 17.72
C ALA A 525 -0.39 -2.56 18.20
N ILE A 526 0.04 -3.39 19.13
CA ILE A 526 -0.79 -4.37 19.84
C ILE A 526 -0.99 -3.89 21.28
N TYR A 527 -2.18 -4.12 21.82
CA TYR A 527 -2.51 -3.82 23.23
C TYR A 527 -3.10 -5.06 23.87
N THR A 528 -2.64 -5.42 25.06
CA THR A 528 -3.18 -6.55 25.82
C THR A 528 -4.12 -6.05 26.90
N THR A 529 -5.12 -6.87 27.26
CA THR A 529 -6.07 -6.60 28.34
C THR A 529 -5.49 -6.83 29.73
#